data_AF-A0A2W4LRC6-F1
#
_entry.id   AF-A0A2W4LRC6-F1
#
_cell.length_a   1.000
_cell.length_b   1.000
_cell.length_c   1.000
_cell.angle_alpha   90.00
_cell.angle_beta   90.00
_cell.angle_gamma   90.00
#
_symmetry.space_group_name_H-M   'P 1'
#
loop_
_entity.id
_entity.type
_entity.pdbx_description
1 polymer ?
#
loop_
_entity_poly.entity_id
_entity_poly.type
_entity_poly.pdbx_seq_one_letter_code
_entity_poly.pdbx_strand_id
1 'polypeptide(L)' 'GLALAEVNALVWRAHTLLRALEERGVPTDRLVRQAVISTSGGLGQLSIPAAERAMQLVAEVSAQLREQHGLA' A
#
# COMPACT_ATOMS: atom_id res chain seq x y z
N GLY A 1 10.09 9.77 7.62
CA GLY A 1 10.66 9.73 6.25
C GLY A 1 10.68 8.30 5.76
N LEU A 2 10.93 8.06 4.47
CA LEU A 2 10.99 6.71 3.86
C LEU A 2 11.91 5.74 4.61
N ALA A 3 12.95 6.25 5.27
CA ALA A 3 13.86 5.47 6.10
C ALA A 3 13.21 4.78 7.32
N LEU A 4 12.04 5.28 7.77
CA LEU A 4 11.27 4.72 8.91
C LEU A 4 10.01 3.96 8.43
N ALA A 5 9.77 3.91 7.12
CA ALA A 5 8.59 3.24 6.59
C ALA A 5 8.84 1.73 6.52
N GLU A 6 8.04 0.98 7.28
CA GLU A 6 8.05 -0.48 7.27
C GLU A 6 6.84 -1.02 6.50
N VAL A 7 7.05 -2.09 5.74
CA VAL A 7 6.00 -2.72 4.93
C VAL A 7 4.79 -3.09 5.79
N ASN A 8 5.02 -3.71 6.95
CA ASN A 8 3.95 -4.11 7.87
C ASN A 8 3.13 -2.92 8.38
N ALA A 9 3.76 -1.78 8.65
CA ALA A 9 3.05 -0.58 9.08
C ALA A 9 2.17 0.00 7.96
N LEU A 10 2.65 -0.04 6.71
CA LEU A 10 1.89 0.40 5.55
C LEU A 10 0.74 -0.54 5.22
N VAL A 11 0.95 -1.87 5.31
CA VAL A 11 -0.09 -2.89 5.16
C VAL A 11 -1.16 -2.74 6.24
N TRP A 12 -0.76 -2.56 7.51
CA TRP A 12 -1.70 -2.30 8.60
C TRP A 12 -2.55 -1.04 8.36
N ARG A 13 -1.92 0.02 7.85
CA ARG A 13 -2.63 1.25 7.47
C ARG A 13 -3.63 1.02 6.33
N ALA A 14 -3.27 0.21 5.33
CA ALA A 14 -4.18 -0.17 4.25
C ALA A 14 -5.38 -0.95 4.79
N HIS A 15 -5.17 -1.95 5.67
CA HIS A 15 -6.25 -2.69 6.32
C HIS A 15 -7.17 -1.80 7.16
N THR A 16 -6.60 -0.84 7.87
CA THR A 16 -7.39 0.14 8.65
C THR A 16 -8.33 0.93 7.74
N LEU A 17 -7.86 1.34 6.56
CA LEU A 17 -8.69 2.03 5.56
C LEU A 17 -9.76 1.09 4.99
N LEU A 18 -9.40 -0.13 4.60
CA LEU A 18 -10.34 -1.11 4.04
C LEU A 18 -11.48 -1.39 5.03
N ARG A 19 -11.16 -1.64 6.30
CA ARG A 19 -12.14 -1.83 7.36
C ARG A 19 -13.08 -0.63 7.51
N ALA A 20 -12.54 0.59 7.49
CA ALA A 20 -13.35 1.81 7.62
C ALA A 20 -14.30 2.02 6.43
N LEU A 21 -13.97 1.49 5.25
CA LEU A 21 -14.84 1.51 4.06
C LEU A 21 -15.86 0.37 4.08
N GLU A 22 -15.48 -0.80 4.59
CA GLU A 22 -16.38 -1.92 4.82
C GLU A 22 -17.48 -1.59 5.82
N GLU A 23 -17.15 -0.90 6.91
CA GLU A 23 -18.11 -0.35 7.88
C GLU A 23 -19.09 0.66 7.23
N ARG A 24 -18.77 1.19 6.05
CA ARG A 24 -19.63 2.06 5.23
C ARG A 24 -20.35 1.32 4.09
N GLY A 25 -20.30 -0.01 4.09
CA GLY A 25 -20.98 -0.86 3.12
C GLY A 25 -20.23 -1.07 1.80
N VAL A 26 -18.93 -0.78 1.74
CA VAL A 26 -18.11 -1.05 0.55
C VAL A 26 -17.35 -2.36 0.75
N PRO A 27 -17.65 -3.43 -0.02
CA PRO A 27 -17.02 -4.73 0.19
C PRO A 27 -15.49 -4.70 0.02
N THR A 28 -14.77 -5.21 1.02
CA THR A 28 -13.30 -5.25 1.03
C THR A 28 -12.73 -6.00 -0.18
N ASP A 29 -13.35 -7.10 -0.59
CA ASP A 29 -12.94 -7.91 -1.74
C ASP A 29 -12.95 -7.09 -3.05
N ARG A 30 -13.98 -6.26 -3.26
CA ARG A 30 -14.09 -5.36 -4.40
C ARG A 30 -13.04 -4.27 -4.34
N LEU A 31 -12.80 -3.69 -3.16
CA LEU A 31 -11.78 -2.66 -2.97
C LEU A 31 -10.39 -3.17 -3.30
N VAL A 32 -9.98 -4.30 -2.74
CA VAL A 32 -8.63 -4.84 -2.95
C VAL A 32 -8.38 -5.20 -4.42
N ARG A 33 -9.38 -5.73 -5.13
CA ARG A 33 -9.28 -6.05 -6.56
C ARG A 33 -9.17 -4.82 -7.47
N GLN A 34 -9.60 -3.64 -7.00
CA GLN A 34 -9.66 -2.40 -7.77
C GLN A 34 -8.66 -1.34 -7.28
N ALA A 35 -7.98 -1.59 -6.16
CA ALA A 35 -7.06 -0.65 -5.55
C ALA A 35 -5.72 -0.57 -6.30
N VAL A 36 -5.14 0.63 -6.28
CA VAL A 36 -3.77 0.88 -6.73
C VAL A 36 -2.97 1.34 -5.52
N ILE A 37 -1.85 0.66 -5.26
CA ILE A 37 -0.86 1.11 -4.27
C ILE A 37 0.08 2.08 -4.98
N SER A 38 0.18 3.30 -4.47
CA SER A 38 1.00 4.34 -5.06
C SER A 38 1.59 5.26 -3.98
N THR A 39 2.55 6.08 -4.38
CA THR A 39 3.07 7.17 -3.54
C THR A 39 2.08 8.34 -3.55
N SER A 40 2.04 9.12 -2.48
CA SER A 40 1.14 10.27 -2.36
C SER A 40 1.46 11.45 -3.30
N GLY A 41 2.57 11.37 -4.01
CA GLY A 41 3.04 12.39 -4.95
C GLY A 41 4.22 11.89 -5.78
N GLY A 42 4.75 12.78 -6.61
CA GLY A 42 5.93 12.50 -7.43
C GLY A 42 7.20 12.27 -6.60
N LEU A 43 8.12 11.48 -7.14
CA LEU A 43 9.40 11.15 -6.50
C LEU A 43 10.53 12.13 -6.87
N GLY A 44 10.27 13.16 -7.68
CA GLY A 44 11.31 14.03 -8.27
C GLY A 44 12.11 14.88 -7.27
N GLN A 45 11.67 14.98 -6.02
CA GLN A 45 12.40 15.67 -4.94
C GLN A 45 13.24 14.71 -4.07
N LEU A 46 13.21 13.42 -4.36
CA LEU A 46 13.98 12.41 -3.63
C LEU A 46 15.33 12.18 -4.32
N SER A 47 16.32 11.73 -3.54
CA SER A 47 17.51 11.10 -4.13
C SER A 47 17.12 9.80 -4.82
N ILE A 48 17.93 9.37 -5.80
CA ILE A 48 17.69 8.10 -6.52
C ILE A 48 17.51 6.92 -5.56
N PRO A 49 18.37 6.68 -4.55
CA PRO A 49 18.19 5.57 -3.62
C PRO A 49 16.89 5.65 -2.81
N ALA A 50 16.46 6.87 -2.45
CA ALA A 50 15.20 7.06 -1.75
C ALA A 50 13.99 6.81 -2.66
N ALA A 51 14.07 7.20 -3.93
CA ALA A 51 13.03 6.90 -4.93
C ALA A 51 12.93 5.40 -5.21
N GLU A 52 14.06 4.70 -5.37
CA GLU A 52 14.10 3.24 -5.49
C GLU A 52 13.48 2.56 -4.27
N ARG A 53 13.85 2.99 -3.06
CA ARG A 53 13.25 2.44 -1.83
C ARG A 53 11.74 2.69 -1.76
N ALA A 54 11.27 3.85 -2.21
CA ALA A 54 9.83 4.13 -2.26
C ALA A 54 9.10 3.17 -3.21
N MET A 55 9.65 2.92 -4.40
CA MET A 55 9.08 1.99 -5.37
C MET A 55 9.11 0.54 -4.86
N GLN A 56 10.20 0.15 -4.20
CA GLN A 56 10.33 -1.16 -3.56
C GLN A 56 9.24 -1.36 -2.49
N LEU A 57 9.02 -0.36 -1.63
CA LEU A 57 7.96 -0.40 -0.61
C LEU A 57 6.56 -0.52 -1.24
N VAL A 58 6.29 0.21 -2.34
CA VAL A 58 5.02 0.09 -3.07
C VAL A 58 4.80 -1.34 -3.58
N ALA A 59 5.83 -1.95 -4.17
CA ALA A 59 5.77 -3.31 -4.67
C ALA A 59 5.56 -4.33 -3.53
N GLU A 60 6.32 -4.21 -2.44
CA GLU A 60 6.24 -5.09 -1.26
C GLU A 60 4.85 -5.03 -0.61
N VAL A 61 4.30 -3.83 -0.41
CA VAL A 61 2.95 -3.65 0.15
C VAL A 61 1.88 -4.24 -0.77
N SER A 62 2.00 -4.01 -2.09
CA SER A 62 1.07 -4.57 -3.07
C SER A 62 1.08 -6.10 -3.07
N ALA A 63 2.27 -6.71 -3.05
CA ALA A 63 2.43 -8.16 -3.01
C ALA A 63 1.82 -8.75 -1.74
N GLN A 64 2.13 -8.17 -0.57
CA GLN A 64 1.65 -8.66 0.72
C GLN A 64 0.11 -8.53 0.84
N LEU A 65 -0.48 -7.43 0.36
CA LEU A 65 -1.95 -7.30 0.33
C LEU A 65 -2.59 -8.33 -0.60
N ARG A 66 -2.00 -8.57 -1.79
CA ARG A 66 -2.52 -9.58 -2.72
C ARG A 66 -2.48 -10.98 -2.13
N GLU A 67 -1.37 -11.35 -1.50
CA GLU A 67 -1.22 -12.64 -0.82
C GLU A 67 -2.27 -12.81 0.28
N GLN A 68 -2.43 -11.82 1.17
CA GLN A 68 -3.40 -11.85 2.27
C GLN A 68 -4.86 -11.94 1.83
N HIS A 69 -5.16 -11.52 0.59
CA HIS A 69 -6.50 -11.56 0.01
C HIS A 69 -6.68 -12.63 -1.09
N GLY A 70 -5.71 -13.52 -1.30
CA GLY A 70 -5.80 -14.60 -2.28
C GLY A 70 -5.84 -14.12 -3.74
N LEU A 71 -5.07 -13.07 -4.05
CA LEU A 71 -4.96 -12.45 -5.38
C LEU A 71 -3.55 -12.58 -5.99
N ALA A 72 -2.70 -13.42 -5.39
CA ALA A 72 -1.34 -13.71 -5.84
C ALA A 72 -1.33 -14.78 -6.94
#